data_AF-A0A6G1Z5A4-F1
#
_entry.id   AF-A0A6G1Z5A4-F1
#
_cell.length_a   1.000
_cell.length_b   1.000
_cell.length_c   1.000
_cell.angle_alpha   90.00
_cell.angle_beta   90.00
_cell.angle_gamma   90.00
#
_symmetry.space_group_name_H-M   'P 1'
#
loop_
_entity.id
_entity.type
_entity.pdbx_description
1 polymer ?
#
loop_
_entity_poly.entity_id
_entity_poly.type
_entity_poly.pdbx_seq_one_letter_code
_entity_poly.pdbx_strand_id
1 'polypeptide(L)'
;MQPLQFLVPLDQLAAVEPVIPFAILALVLANFATRFLAHRSHVKQAEDGADELSRYLPHSITSGGLVLVSFVFLLFEPHGGMVMSVLVVGMFLTDFFEFESRNVEARNDRPLERPNGALTAAVFVLLYAAYQSLFFLIEGAWNVVV
;
A
#
# COMPACT_ATOMS: atom_id res chain seq x y z
N MET A 1 22.18 20.28 20.22
CA MET A 1 20.72 20.17 20.00
C MET A 1 20.49 20.42 18.52
N GLN A 2 20.15 19.40 17.74
CA GLN A 2 19.74 19.63 16.35
C GLN A 2 18.35 20.28 16.36
N PRO A 3 18.10 21.37 15.61
CA PRO A 3 16.81 22.09 15.65
C PRO A 3 15.58 21.20 15.38
N LEU A 4 15.77 20.09 14.67
CA LEU A 4 14.74 19.13 14.29
C LEU A 4 14.37 18.13 15.41
N GLN A 5 15.18 17.98 16.47
CA GLN A 5 14.90 17.07 17.59
C GLN A 5 13.67 17.49 18.41
N PHE A 6 13.21 18.73 18.29
CA PHE A 6 12.04 19.23 19.03
C PHE A 6 10.70 18.82 18.37
N LEU A 7 10.70 18.56 17.05
CA LEU A 7 9.46 18.29 16.30
C LEU A 7 9.18 16.78 16.14
N VAL A 8 10.23 15.96 16.08
CA VAL A 8 10.13 14.50 15.95
C VAL A 8 11.09 13.86 16.96
N PRO A 9 10.61 12.99 17.87
CA PRO A 9 11.47 12.29 18.83
C PRO A 9 12.26 11.18 18.11
N LEU A 10 13.28 11.57 17.36
CA LEU A 10 14.09 10.67 16.51
C LEU A 10 14.69 9.50 17.31
N ASP A 11 15.06 9.73 18.57
CA ASP A 11 15.63 8.69 19.44
C ASP A 11 14.61 7.57 19.77
N GLN A 12 13.31 7.90 19.87
CA GLN A 12 12.25 6.90 20.07
C GLN A 12 11.90 6.20 18.76
N LEU A 13 12.06 6.90 17.64
CA LEU A 13 11.85 6.35 16.30
C LEU A 13 12.94 5.33 15.92
N ALA A 14 14.19 5.55 16.34
CA ALA A 14 15.30 4.63 16.08
C ALA A 14 15.05 3.20 16.63
N ALA A 15 14.27 3.07 17.71
CA ALA A 15 13.94 1.75 18.27
C ALA A 15 13.04 0.90 17.36
N VAL A 16 12.25 1.53 16.47
CA VAL A 16 11.35 0.81 15.56
C VAL A 16 11.94 0.60 14.17
N GLU A 17 13.05 1.26 13.84
CA GLU A 17 13.72 1.22 12.53
C GLU A 17 13.85 -0.20 11.95
N PRO A 18 14.35 -1.22 12.68
CA PRO A 18 14.52 -2.57 12.12
C PRO A 18 13.19 -3.27 11.80
N VAL A 19 12.09 -2.83 12.42
CA VAL A 19 10.76 -3.44 12.30
C VAL A 19 9.96 -2.80 11.16
N ILE A 20 10.29 -1.56 10.76
CA ILE A 20 9.55 -0.80 9.74
C ILE A 20 9.41 -1.58 8.41
N PRO A 21 10.46 -2.18 7.82
CA PRO A 21 10.32 -2.93 6.58
C PRO A 21 9.33 -4.11 6.69
N PHE A 22 9.34 -4.82 7.83
CA PHE A 22 8.40 -5.92 8.09
C PHE A 22 6.97 -5.41 8.31
N ALA A 23 6.81 -4.28 8.99
CA ALA A 23 5.52 -3.63 9.17
C ALA A 23 4.91 -3.19 7.82
N ILE A 24 5.74 -2.64 6.91
CA ILE A 24 5.33 -2.32 5.55
C ILE A 24 4.88 -3.59 4.82
N LEU A 25 5.69 -4.66 4.84
CA LEU A 25 5.33 -5.92 4.18
C LEU A 25 3.99 -6.46 4.71
N ALA A 26 3.78 -6.46 6.03
CA ALA A 26 2.54 -6.89 6.65
C ALA A 26 1.34 -6.02 6.22
N LEU A 27 1.52 -4.69 6.17
CA LEU A 27 0.50 -3.77 5.69
C LEU A 27 0.20 -3.95 4.20
N VAL A 28 1.19 -4.26 3.37
CA VAL A 28 0.97 -4.59 1.95
C VAL A 28 0.11 -5.85 1.84
N LEU A 29 0.43 -6.92 2.57
CA LEU A 29 -0.38 -8.14 2.57
C LEU A 29 -1.82 -7.87 3.06
N ALA A 30 -1.96 -7.05 4.11
CA ALA A 30 -3.28 -6.61 4.58
C ALA A 30 -4.01 -5.79 3.51
N ASN A 31 -3.31 -4.94 2.75
CA ASN A 31 -3.87 -4.16 1.65
C ASN A 31 -4.43 -5.05 0.53
N PHE A 32 -3.71 -6.11 0.14
CA PHE A 32 -4.22 -7.12 -0.80
C PHE A 32 -5.50 -7.79 -0.28
N ALA A 33 -5.51 -8.20 0.98
CA ALA A 33 -6.66 -8.84 1.60
C ALA A 33 -7.87 -7.90 1.64
N THR A 34 -7.70 -6.66 2.11
CA THR A 34 -8.78 -5.68 2.16
C THR A 34 -9.25 -5.26 0.77
N ARG A 35 -8.37 -5.22 -0.24
CA ARG A 35 -8.76 -4.97 -1.64
C ARG A 35 -9.67 -6.06 -2.19
N PHE A 36 -9.33 -7.32 -1.94
CA PHE A 36 -10.18 -8.44 -2.35
C PHE A 36 -11.56 -8.36 -1.70
N LEU A 37 -11.60 -8.08 -0.39
CA LEU A 37 -12.87 -7.90 0.34
C LEU A 37 -13.66 -6.68 -0.15
N ALA A 38 -12.97 -5.57 -0.47
CA ALA A 38 -13.58 -4.38 -1.05
C ALA A 38 -14.26 -4.69 -2.38
N HIS A 39 -13.57 -5.40 -3.29
CA HIS A 39 -14.16 -5.79 -4.58
C HIS A 39 -15.43 -6.64 -4.39
N ARG A 40 -15.42 -7.63 -3.48
CA ARG A 40 -16.63 -8.43 -3.19
C ARG A 40 -17.77 -7.57 -2.63
N SER A 41 -17.45 -6.62 -1.75
CA SER A 41 -18.44 -5.69 -1.21
C SER A 41 -19.06 -4.81 -2.30
N HIS A 42 -18.26 -4.32 -3.24
CA HIS A 42 -18.74 -3.45 -4.32
C HIS A 42 -19.59 -4.22 -5.33
N VAL A 43 -19.19 -5.46 -5.67
CA VAL A 43 -20.00 -6.35 -6.54
C VAL A 43 -21.37 -6.59 -5.91
N LYS A 44 -21.42 -6.91 -4.62
CA LYS A 44 -22.69 -7.09 -3.92
C LYS A 44 -23.56 -5.83 -3.94
N GLN A 45 -22.98 -4.65 -3.70
CA GLN A 45 -23.71 -3.38 -3.75
C GLN A 45 -24.28 -3.09 -5.15
N ALA A 46 -23.51 -3.37 -6.20
CA ALA A 46 -23.98 -3.22 -7.58
C ALA A 46 -25.11 -4.21 -7.91
N GLU A 47 -25.02 -5.47 -7.46
CA GLU A 47 -26.09 -6.48 -7.61
C GLU A 47 -27.37 -6.09 -6.85
N ASP A 48 -27.22 -5.44 -5.69
CA ASP A 48 -28.33 -4.89 -4.90
C ASP A 48 -28.93 -3.61 -5.52
N GLY A 49 -28.43 -3.15 -6.67
CA GLY A 49 -28.96 -2.01 -7.44
C GLY A 49 -28.47 -0.64 -6.97
N ALA A 50 -27.30 -0.55 -6.35
CA ALA A 50 -26.75 0.73 -5.92
C ALA A 50 -26.19 1.57 -7.08
N ASP A 51 -26.79 2.76 -7.30
CA ASP A 51 -26.31 3.76 -8.27
C ASP A 51 -24.96 4.42 -7.86
N GLU A 52 -24.59 4.33 -6.58
CA GLU A 52 -23.33 4.81 -6.06
C GLU A 52 -22.78 3.84 -5.00
N LEU A 53 -21.53 3.42 -5.20
CA LEU A 53 -20.88 2.46 -4.32
C LEU A 53 -20.33 3.17 -3.09
N SER A 54 -20.41 2.52 -1.94
CA SER A 54 -19.75 2.97 -0.72
C SER A 54 -18.30 2.48 -0.66
N ARG A 55 -17.40 3.31 -0.13
CA ARG A 55 -16.00 2.92 0.09
C ARG A 55 -15.89 1.86 1.18
N TYR A 56 -15.11 0.82 0.93
CA TYR A 56 -14.79 -0.19 1.94
C TYR A 56 -13.75 0.34 2.94
N LEU A 57 -14.24 0.75 4.12
CA LEU A 57 -13.43 1.43 5.14
C LEU A 57 -12.13 0.69 5.53
N PRO A 58 -12.12 -0.65 5.73
CA PRO A 58 -10.88 -1.35 6.03
C PRO A 58 -9.79 -1.16 4.97
N HIS A 59 -10.18 -1.13 3.69
CA HIS A 59 -9.22 -0.89 2.61
C HIS A 59 -8.67 0.54 2.65
N SER A 60 -9.54 1.55 2.80
CA SER A 60 -9.13 2.95 2.95
C SER A 60 -8.14 3.15 4.12
N ILE A 61 -8.39 2.50 5.26
CA ILE A 61 -7.49 2.55 6.42
C ILE A 61 -6.15 1.90 6.10
N THR A 62 -6.14 0.70 5.49
CA THR A 62 -4.88 0.03 5.14
C THR A 62 -4.07 0.80 4.11
N SER A 63 -4.71 1.39 3.09
CA SER A 63 -4.01 2.19 2.07
C SER A 63 -3.47 3.49 2.64
N GLY A 64 -4.26 4.21 3.46
CA GLY A 64 -3.79 5.42 4.14
C GLY A 64 -2.67 5.14 5.14
N GLY A 65 -2.80 4.05 5.91
CA GLY A 65 -1.75 3.59 6.82
C GLY A 65 -0.46 3.24 6.08
N LEU A 66 -0.55 2.56 4.93
CA LEU A 66 0.62 2.23 4.12
C LEU A 66 1.33 3.49 3.59
N VAL A 67 0.60 4.52 3.16
CA VAL A 67 1.17 5.82 2.76
C VAL A 67 1.90 6.50 3.92
N LEU A 68 1.29 6.51 5.11
CA LEU A 68 1.92 7.12 6.29
C LEU A 68 3.19 6.37 6.69
N VAL A 69 3.14 5.04 6.73
CA VAL A 69 4.30 4.22 7.10
C VAL A 69 5.40 4.29 6.04
N SER A 70 5.08 4.43 4.75
CA SER A 70 6.11 4.63 3.72
C SER A 70 6.85 5.96 3.89
N PHE A 71 6.16 7.02 4.31
CA PHE A 71 6.81 8.29 4.65
C PHE A 71 7.63 8.21 5.92
N VAL A 72 7.20 7.43 6.92
CA VAL A 72 8.03 7.16 8.10
C VAL A 72 9.31 6.41 7.70
N PHE A 73 9.24 5.46 6.78
CA PHE A 73 10.42 4.73 6.29
C PHE A 73 11.45 5.65 5.62
N LEU A 74 10.99 6.70 4.93
CA LEU A 74 11.84 7.73 4.33
C LEU A 74 12.70 8.49 5.35
N LEU A 75 12.29 8.55 6.62
CA LEU A 75 13.07 9.19 7.67
C LEU A 75 14.31 8.38 8.10
N PHE A 76 14.26 7.05 7.94
CA PHE A 76 15.34 6.14 8.34
C PHE A 76 16.22 5.75 7.16
N GLU A 77 15.58 5.41 6.03
CA GLU A 77 16.24 4.94 4.83
C GLU A 77 15.82 5.85 3.67
N PRO A 78 16.48 7.01 3.45
CA PRO A 78 15.98 8.02 2.52
C PRO A 78 15.81 7.52 1.10
N HIS A 79 16.74 6.69 0.61
CA HIS A 79 16.67 6.15 -0.74
C HIS A 79 15.58 5.08 -0.85
N GLY A 80 15.60 4.08 0.04
CA GLY A 80 14.61 3.01 0.04
C GLY A 80 13.19 3.51 0.31
N GLY A 81 13.04 4.41 1.27
CA GLY A 81 11.79 5.07 1.61
C GLY A 81 11.24 5.96 0.50
N MET A 82 12.09 6.64 -0.28
CA MET A 82 11.65 7.41 -1.45
C MET A 82 11.02 6.51 -2.51
N VAL A 83 11.71 5.42 -2.89
CA VAL A 83 11.17 4.45 -3.86
C VAL A 83 9.88 3.83 -3.35
N MET A 84 9.85 3.39 -2.08
CA MET A 84 8.65 2.83 -1.46
C MET A 84 7.48 3.81 -1.51
N SER A 85 7.72 5.08 -1.14
CA SER A 85 6.71 6.12 -1.11
C SER A 85 6.12 6.41 -2.48
N VAL A 86 6.96 6.50 -3.52
CA VAL A 86 6.48 6.70 -4.90
C VAL A 86 5.57 5.55 -5.34
N LEU A 87 6.00 4.30 -5.08
CA LEU A 87 5.23 3.12 -5.46
C LEU A 87 3.88 3.05 -4.69
N VAL A 88 3.91 3.31 -3.39
CA VAL A 88 2.71 3.28 -2.52
C VAL A 88 1.74 4.41 -2.89
N VAL A 89 2.22 5.64 -3.10
CA VAL A 89 1.37 6.75 -3.53
C VAL A 89 0.78 6.49 -4.92
N GLY A 90 1.58 5.95 -5.86
CA GLY A 90 1.09 5.54 -7.17
C GLY A 90 -0.01 4.47 -7.09
N MET A 91 0.17 3.47 -6.22
CA MET A 91 -0.86 2.47 -5.94
C MET A 91 -2.13 3.11 -5.36
N PHE A 92 -1.99 3.97 -4.35
CA PHE A 92 -3.12 4.65 -3.70
C PHE A 92 -3.94 5.51 -4.69
N LEU A 93 -3.25 6.26 -5.56
CA LEU A 93 -3.91 7.04 -6.61
C LEU A 93 -4.63 6.14 -7.61
N THR A 94 -4.01 5.00 -7.95
CA THR A 94 -4.65 4.00 -8.81
C THR A 94 -5.92 3.45 -8.18
N ASP A 95 -5.89 3.07 -6.89
CA ASP A 95 -7.08 2.62 -6.13
C ASP A 95 -8.18 3.69 -6.13
N PHE A 96 -7.81 4.98 -6.01
CA PHE A 96 -8.77 6.08 -6.02
C PHE A 96 -9.52 6.18 -7.35
N PHE A 97 -8.80 6.20 -8.48
CA PHE A 97 -9.41 6.30 -9.79
C PHE A 97 -10.18 5.03 -10.18
N GLU A 98 -9.73 3.87 -9.73
CA GLU A 98 -10.42 2.61 -9.96
C GLU A 98 -11.73 2.52 -9.17
N PHE A 99 -11.81 3.15 -8.00
CA PHE A 99 -13.09 3.31 -7.31
C PHE A 99 -14.06 4.19 -8.11
N GLU A 100 -13.58 5.29 -8.67
CA GLU A 100 -14.41 6.18 -9.50
C GLU A 100 -14.87 5.48 -10.79
N SER A 101 -14.01 4.69 -11.43
CA SER A 101 -14.40 3.91 -12.61
C SER A 101 -15.52 2.92 -12.30
N ARG A 102 -15.49 2.28 -11.13
CA ARG A 102 -16.55 1.37 -10.69
C ARG A 102 -17.89 2.06 -10.44
N ASN A 103 -17.90 3.29 -9.94
CA ASN A 103 -19.13 4.07 -9.83
C ASN A 103 -19.73 4.33 -11.22
N VAL A 104 -18.88 4.63 -12.21
CA VAL A 104 -19.32 4.77 -13.61
C VAL A 104 -19.85 3.45 -14.16
N GLU A 105 -19.21 2.33 -13.87
CA GLU A 105 -19.69 1.00 -14.28
C GLU A 105 -21.05 0.67 -13.67
N ALA A 106 -21.21 0.89 -12.35
CA ALA A 106 -22.46 0.65 -11.63
C ALA A 106 -23.62 1.48 -12.20
N ARG A 107 -23.41 2.78 -12.45
CA ARG A 107 -24.42 3.69 -13.02
C ARG A 107 -24.86 3.36 -14.44
N ASN A 108 -24.06 2.57 -15.16
CA ASN A 108 -24.32 2.19 -16.54
C ASN A 108 -24.74 0.71 -16.66
N ASP A 109 -25.15 0.08 -15.56
CA ASP A 109 -25.55 -1.33 -15.49
C ASP A 109 -24.50 -2.30 -16.07
N ARG A 110 -23.21 -1.94 -15.96
CA ARG A 110 -22.10 -2.77 -16.41
C ARG A 110 -21.60 -3.65 -15.27
N PRO A 111 -21.21 -4.90 -15.55
CA PRO A 111 -20.56 -5.73 -14.55
C PRO A 111 -19.26 -5.07 -14.10
N LEU A 112 -19.01 -5.03 -12.78
CA LEU A 112 -17.80 -4.42 -12.24
C LEU A 112 -16.56 -5.20 -12.69
N GLU A 113 -15.60 -4.49 -13.26
CA GLU A 113 -14.34 -5.10 -13.69
C GLU A 113 -13.44 -5.44 -12.50
N ARG A 114 -12.49 -6.34 -12.74
CA ARG A 114 -11.46 -6.67 -11.74
C ARG A 114 -10.49 -5.50 -11.56
N PRO A 115 -9.89 -5.36 -10.36
CA PRO A 115 -8.93 -4.31 -10.04
C PRO A 115 -7.56 -4.43 -10.73
N ASN A 116 -7.51 -4.54 -12.06
CA ASN A 116 -6.25 -4.91 -12.73
C ASN A 116 -5.16 -3.85 -12.57
N GLY A 117 -5.53 -2.56 -12.66
CA GLY A 117 -4.61 -1.44 -12.50
C GLY A 117 -4.02 -1.38 -11.09
N ALA A 118 -4.89 -1.33 -10.08
CA ALA A 118 -4.43 -1.25 -8.71
C ALA A 118 -3.70 -2.53 -8.27
N LEU A 119 -4.13 -3.71 -8.74
CA LEU A 119 -3.47 -4.98 -8.46
C LEU A 119 -2.03 -4.98 -9.01
N THR A 120 -1.84 -4.50 -10.23
CA THR A 120 -0.51 -4.38 -10.83
C THR A 120 0.38 -3.45 -10.01
N ALA A 121 -0.11 -2.26 -9.65
CA ALA A 121 0.63 -1.32 -8.80
C ALA A 121 0.99 -1.94 -7.43
N ALA A 122 0.07 -2.71 -6.83
CA ALA A 122 0.31 -3.38 -5.56
C ALA A 122 1.34 -4.50 -5.64
N VAL A 123 1.43 -5.20 -6.78
CA VAL A 123 2.49 -6.18 -7.00
C VAL A 123 3.87 -5.51 -6.97
N PHE A 124 4.03 -4.36 -7.61
CA PHE A 124 5.31 -3.62 -7.54
C PHE A 124 5.65 -3.20 -6.11
N VAL A 125 4.68 -2.72 -5.35
CA VAL A 125 4.88 -2.40 -3.92
C VAL A 125 5.24 -3.65 -3.12
N LEU A 126 4.58 -4.78 -3.35
CA LEU A 126 4.89 -6.04 -2.68
C LEU A 126 6.31 -6.52 -2.99
N LEU A 127 6.71 -6.51 -4.26
CA LEU A 127 8.05 -6.91 -4.67
C LEU A 127 9.11 -6.04 -3.98
N TYR A 128 8.89 -4.72 -3.95
CA TYR A 128 9.84 -3.80 -3.33
C TYR A 128 9.85 -3.94 -1.80
N ALA A 129 8.69 -4.13 -1.17
CA ALA A 129 8.60 -4.37 0.28
C ALA A 129 9.28 -5.69 0.67
N ALA A 130 9.07 -6.75 -0.13
CA ALA A 130 9.74 -8.03 0.07
C ALA A 130 11.25 -7.91 -0.12
N TYR A 131 11.72 -7.16 -1.12
CA TYR A 131 13.14 -6.84 -1.26
C TYR A 131 13.68 -6.14 0.00
N GLN A 132 13.04 -5.07 0.46
CA GLN A 132 13.51 -4.33 1.64
C GLN A 132 13.48 -5.14 2.95
N SER A 133 12.55 -6.10 3.09
CA SER A 133 12.35 -6.82 4.35
C SER A 133 12.92 -8.24 4.38
N LEU A 134 13.07 -8.90 3.23
CA LEU A 134 13.41 -10.33 3.15
C LEU A 134 14.73 -10.60 2.41
N PHE A 135 15.41 -9.58 1.89
CA PHE A 135 16.64 -9.79 1.11
C PHE A 135 17.73 -10.53 1.90
N PHE A 136 17.80 -10.35 3.22
CA PHE A 136 18.72 -11.08 4.10
C PHE A 136 18.61 -12.62 3.97
N LEU A 137 17.45 -13.15 3.53
CA LEU A 137 17.27 -14.59 3.31
C LEU A 137 18.05 -15.11 2.10
N ILE A 138 18.34 -14.25 1.12
CA ILE A 138 18.99 -14.60 -0.14
C ILE A 138 20.34 -13.91 -0.35
N GLU A 139 20.69 -12.95 0.50
CA GLU A 139 21.90 -12.12 0.43
C GLU A 139 23.16 -12.96 0.18
N GLY A 140 23.34 -14.06 0.91
CA GLY A 140 24.51 -14.92 0.76
C GLY A 140 24.64 -15.55 -0.63
N ALA A 141 23.53 -15.95 -1.26
CA ALA A 141 23.54 -16.48 -2.62
C ALA A 141 23.71 -15.37 -3.66
N TRP A 142 23.13 -14.19 -3.41
CA TRP A 142 23.22 -13.04 -4.31
C TRP A 142 24.66 -12.50 -4.43
N ASN A 143 25.36 -12.37 -3.31
CA ASN A 143 26.73 -11.86 -3.23
C ASN A 143 27.79 -12.78 -3.89
N VAL A 144 27.40 -13.98 -4.33
CA VAL A 144 28.28 -14.87 -5.11
C VAL A 144 28.26 -14.52 -6.60
N VAL A 145 27.17 -13.92 -7.08
CA VAL A 145 26.92 -13.68 -8.51
C VAL A 145 27.11 -12.22 -8.90
N VAL A 146 26.84 -11.28 -8.00
CA VAL A 146 27.02 -9.84 -8.16
C VAL A 146 28.19 -9.38 -7.30
#